data_AF-A0AAW7KQT2-F1
#
_entry.id   AF-A0AAW7KQT2-F1
#
_cell.length_a   1.000
_cell.length_b   1.000
_cell.length_c   1.000
_cell.angle_alpha   90.00
_cell.angle_beta   90.00
_cell.angle_gamma   90.00
#
_symmetry.space_group_name_H-M   'P 1'
#
loop_
_entity.id
_entity.type
_entity.pdbx_description
1 polymer ?
#
loop_
_entity_poly.entity_id
_entity_poly.type
_entity_poly.pdbx_seq_one_letter_code
_entity_poly.pdbx_strand_id
1 'polypeptide(L)'
;MKSKRQGWRSVSVALLFFSMSAGATEETTESLPYKPSPDVSFEKVEGIFGQNINTSDSTLKMLLLAIGMDHTAVHSPHFSQSIGIPFIADRGPEYWVSRLKSGETELEVIVNNALLLLFTKESIPDGHNAALKLMTVAAERGYWPAEFYVAEKSLMERLVHDFSKPSPRTGKIQAESQRALAQATMDRFSRCAQMGFAPCQYRVGFWLSAGNSTKRQGLGVLRQAIQTTMKDTRYKGILDGALILAAQEIVRSGEEAGIDRVIREEYIKLVENYVAAATVPAGHKN
;
A
#
# COMPACT_ATOMS: atom_id res chain seq x y z
N MET A 1 -44.79 3.67 58.30
CA MET A 1 -43.45 3.13 58.57
C MET A 1 -42.53 3.40 57.37
N LYS A 2 -41.40 4.06 57.65
CA LYS A 2 -40.15 4.15 56.86
C LYS A 2 -40.20 4.54 55.38
N SER A 3 -40.11 5.86 55.18
CA SER A 3 -39.28 6.59 54.21
C SER A 3 -38.13 5.80 53.56
N LYS A 4 -38.05 5.84 52.22
CA LYS A 4 -36.79 5.96 51.48
C LYS A 4 -36.95 6.92 50.31
N ARG A 5 -36.26 8.06 50.42
CA ARG A 5 -36.00 9.05 49.37
C ARG A 5 -34.90 8.53 48.45
N GLN A 6 -35.09 8.68 47.14
CA GLN A 6 -34.06 8.63 46.10
C GLN A 6 -34.65 9.48 44.96
N GLY A 7 -34.29 10.75 44.79
CA GLY A 7 -32.95 11.23 44.46
C GLY A 7 -32.95 11.69 43.00
N TRP A 8 -33.88 12.57 42.62
CA TRP A 8 -33.85 13.24 41.31
C TRP A 8 -32.78 14.34 41.35
N ARG A 9 -31.68 14.11 40.62
CA ARG A 9 -30.73 15.16 40.25
C ARG A 9 -30.96 15.49 38.78
N SER A 10 -31.61 16.62 38.57
CA SER A 10 -31.57 17.36 37.32
C SER A 10 -30.12 17.65 36.95
N VAL A 11 -29.71 17.31 35.74
CA VAL A 11 -28.49 17.85 35.13
C VAL A 11 -28.93 18.69 33.94
N SER A 12 -28.81 20.00 34.15
CA SER A 12 -29.07 21.05 33.16
C SER A 12 -28.09 20.92 31.99
N VAL A 13 -28.61 20.88 30.77
CA VAL A 13 -27.82 21.08 29.55
C VAL A 13 -27.58 22.58 29.40
N ALA A 14 -26.37 23.03 29.74
CA ALA A 14 -25.93 24.39 29.48
C ALA A 14 -25.47 24.49 28.02
N LEU A 15 -26.24 25.20 27.19
CA LEU A 15 -25.76 25.76 25.93
C LEU A 15 -24.78 26.89 26.25
N LEU A 16 -23.49 26.65 26.07
CA LEU A 16 -22.50 27.72 26.04
C LEU A 16 -22.23 28.08 24.59
N PHE A 17 -22.85 29.18 24.16
CA PHE A 17 -22.41 29.98 23.04
C PHE A 17 -21.03 30.55 23.36
N PHE A 18 -19.98 30.03 22.72
CA PHE A 18 -18.70 30.72 22.66
C PHE A 18 -18.60 31.47 21.33
N SER A 19 -18.64 32.79 21.45
CA SER A 19 -18.28 33.73 20.39
C SER A 19 -16.82 33.50 19.97
N MET A 20 -16.60 33.12 18.72
CA MET A 20 -15.26 33.14 18.14
C MET A 20 -14.85 34.59 17.86
N SER A 21 -14.03 35.14 18.76
CA SER A 21 -13.21 36.31 18.48
C SER A 21 -12.19 35.92 17.40
N ALA A 22 -12.21 36.61 16.27
CA ALA A 22 -11.19 36.50 15.24
C ALA A 22 -9.86 37.04 15.79
N GLY A 23 -9.06 36.15 16.36
CA GLY A 23 -7.63 36.39 16.58
C GLY A 23 -6.89 35.94 15.33
N ALA A 24 -6.32 36.90 14.59
CA ALA A 24 -5.35 36.62 13.55
C ALA A 24 -4.11 36.00 14.21
N THR A 25 -4.06 34.67 14.28
CA THR A 25 -2.82 33.95 14.53
C THR A 25 -2.08 33.89 13.21
N GLU A 26 -0.95 34.60 13.13
CA GLU A 26 0.08 34.36 12.13
C GLU A 26 0.36 32.86 12.12
N GLU A 27 -0.03 32.17 11.05
CA GLU A 27 0.45 30.82 10.76
C GLU A 27 1.96 30.94 10.54
N THR A 28 2.73 30.75 11.62
CA THR A 28 4.12 30.31 11.51
C THR A 28 4.09 29.08 10.62
N THR A 29 4.53 29.26 9.37
CA THR A 29 4.77 28.18 8.44
C THR A 29 5.93 27.38 9.01
N GLU A 30 5.64 26.46 9.94
CA GLU A 30 6.59 25.43 10.33
C GLU A 30 6.96 24.69 9.06
N SER A 31 8.19 24.91 8.59
CA SER A 31 8.75 24.15 7.48
C SER A 31 8.60 22.68 7.81
N LEU A 32 7.89 21.93 6.95
CA LEU A 32 7.74 20.48 7.12
C LEU A 32 9.13 19.87 7.40
N PRO A 33 9.26 19.00 8.40
CA PRO A 33 10.55 18.42 8.75
C PRO A 33 11.13 17.72 7.51
N TYR A 34 12.24 18.24 7.02
CA TYR A 34 12.96 17.66 5.89
C TYR A 34 13.81 16.49 6.39
N LYS A 35 13.58 15.30 5.84
CA LYS A 35 14.47 14.17 6.05
C LYS A 35 15.61 14.22 5.03
N PRO A 36 16.87 14.41 5.46
CA PRO A 36 17.98 14.34 4.55
C PRO A 36 18.11 12.92 4.00
N SER A 37 18.05 12.81 2.67
CA SER A 37 18.52 11.62 1.96
C SER A 37 20.02 11.77 1.72
N PRO A 38 20.81 10.70 1.82
CA PRO A 38 22.21 10.74 1.41
C PRO A 38 22.33 11.15 -0.06
N ASP A 39 23.36 11.94 -0.37
CA ASP A 39 23.71 12.25 -1.75
C ASP A 39 24.51 11.07 -2.33
N VAL A 40 23.95 10.43 -3.36
CA VAL A 40 24.48 9.20 -3.93
C VAL A 40 24.47 9.28 -5.45
N SER A 41 25.62 9.09 -6.06
CA SER A 41 25.77 8.97 -7.52
C SER A 41 25.09 7.72 -8.08
N PHE A 42 24.56 7.81 -9.30
CA PHE A 42 24.06 6.64 -10.05
C PHE A 42 25.09 5.52 -10.18
N GLU A 43 26.37 5.84 -10.39
CA GLU A 43 27.46 4.86 -10.50
C GLU A 43 27.58 3.97 -9.26
N LYS A 44 27.41 4.55 -8.07
CA LYS A 44 27.44 3.80 -6.79
C LYS A 44 26.22 2.89 -6.66
N VAL A 45 25.06 3.33 -7.10
CA VAL A 45 23.82 2.53 -7.13
C VAL A 45 23.97 1.38 -8.13
N GLU A 46 24.38 1.64 -9.36
CA GLU A 46 24.63 0.62 -10.38
C GLU A 46 25.75 -0.35 -9.96
N GLY A 47 26.75 0.14 -9.24
CA GLY A 47 27.82 -0.69 -8.69
C GLY A 47 27.30 -1.81 -7.78
N ILE A 48 26.22 -1.58 -7.05
CA ILE A 48 25.61 -2.55 -6.11
C ILE A 48 24.49 -3.36 -6.78
N PHE A 49 23.60 -2.68 -7.50
CA PHE A 49 22.34 -3.25 -7.96
C PHE A 49 22.32 -3.55 -9.46
N GLY A 50 23.30 -3.07 -10.22
CA GLY A 50 23.31 -3.16 -11.68
C GLY A 50 22.00 -2.60 -12.26
N GLN A 51 21.41 -3.36 -13.18
CA GLN A 51 20.14 -3.00 -13.82
C GLN A 51 18.90 -3.54 -13.07
N ASN A 52 19.06 -4.23 -11.93
CA ASN A 52 17.97 -4.92 -11.25
C ASN A 52 16.99 -3.97 -10.55
N ILE A 53 17.40 -2.73 -10.24
CA ILE A 53 16.46 -1.69 -9.78
C ILE A 53 15.45 -1.35 -10.88
N ASN A 54 15.85 -1.39 -12.14
CA ASN A 54 14.96 -1.19 -13.29
C ASN A 54 14.28 -2.51 -13.72
N THR A 55 13.77 -3.26 -12.74
CA THR A 55 13.14 -4.57 -12.96
C THR A 55 11.83 -4.48 -13.74
N SER A 56 11.51 -5.51 -14.53
CA SER A 56 10.19 -5.67 -15.14
C SER A 56 9.13 -6.21 -14.18
N ASP A 57 9.52 -6.73 -13.01
CA ASP A 57 8.61 -7.23 -11.98
C ASP A 57 7.80 -6.07 -11.37
N SER A 58 6.48 -6.10 -11.60
CA SER A 58 5.56 -5.07 -11.14
C SER A 58 5.48 -4.98 -9.60
N THR A 59 5.61 -6.10 -8.89
CA THR A 59 5.60 -6.14 -7.42
C THR A 59 6.84 -5.45 -6.87
N LEU A 60 8.01 -5.72 -7.45
CA LEU A 60 9.27 -5.10 -7.03
C LEU A 60 9.31 -3.60 -7.36
N LYS A 61 8.81 -3.20 -8.54
CA LYS A 61 8.62 -1.78 -8.88
C LYS A 61 7.71 -1.06 -7.88
N MET A 62 6.57 -1.66 -7.54
CA MET A 62 5.63 -1.09 -6.58
C MET A 62 6.20 -1.06 -5.16
N LEU A 63 7.03 -2.04 -4.78
CA LEU A 63 7.74 -2.02 -3.51
C LEU A 63 8.69 -0.82 -3.42
N LEU A 64 9.49 -0.57 -4.46
CA LEU A 64 10.40 0.60 -4.49
C LEU A 64 9.61 1.92 -4.42
N LEU A 65 8.48 2.02 -5.13
CA LEU A 65 7.59 3.16 -5.03
C LEU A 65 7.02 3.33 -3.62
N ALA A 66 6.55 2.24 -3.00
CA ALA A 66 6.01 2.24 -1.63
C ALA A 66 7.06 2.73 -0.62
N ILE A 67 8.30 2.26 -0.74
CA ILE A 67 9.43 2.72 0.10
C ILE A 67 9.70 4.21 -0.11
N GLY A 68 9.71 4.68 -1.37
CA GLY A 68 9.88 6.11 -1.66
C GLY A 68 8.74 6.98 -1.11
N MET A 69 7.51 6.46 -1.13
CA MET A 69 6.35 7.12 -0.53
C MET A 69 6.47 7.18 1.00
N ASP A 70 6.85 6.08 1.63
CA ASP A 70 7.05 6.01 3.08
C ASP A 70 8.12 7.00 3.55
N HIS A 71 9.22 7.08 2.81
CA HIS A 71 10.34 7.98 3.10
C HIS A 71 9.98 9.46 2.99
N THR A 72 9.08 9.82 2.08
CA THR A 72 8.68 11.22 1.81
C THR A 72 7.43 11.66 2.55
N ALA A 73 6.67 10.71 3.12
CA ALA A 73 5.49 11.01 3.91
C ALA A 73 5.89 11.43 5.34
N VAL A 74 5.77 12.73 5.65
CA VAL A 74 6.05 13.30 6.98
C VAL A 74 5.24 12.62 8.10
N HIS A 75 4.04 12.13 7.77
CA HIS A 75 3.17 11.42 8.71
C HIS A 75 3.43 9.91 8.78
N SER A 76 4.44 9.39 8.06
CA SER A 76 4.81 7.98 8.19
C SER A 76 5.36 7.72 9.59
N PRO A 77 4.94 6.63 10.27
CA PRO A 77 5.54 6.22 11.54
C PRO A 77 7.02 5.78 11.37
N HIS A 78 7.48 5.59 10.13
CA HIS A 78 8.84 5.18 9.81
C HIS A 78 9.69 6.32 9.22
N PHE A 79 9.18 7.56 9.25
CA PHE A 79 9.86 8.71 8.66
C PHE A 79 11.31 8.84 9.15
N SER A 80 11.63 8.52 10.41
CA SER A 80 13.01 8.61 10.92
C SER A 80 13.97 7.48 10.50
N GLN A 81 13.49 6.42 9.86
CA GLN A 81 14.28 5.20 9.57
C GLN A 81 15.16 5.36 8.33
N SER A 82 16.41 4.88 8.34
CA SER A 82 17.32 4.97 7.19
C SER A 82 17.09 3.84 6.20
N ILE A 83 15.88 3.77 5.62
CA ILE A 83 15.43 2.68 4.75
C ILE A 83 15.47 3.09 3.28
N GLY A 84 16.00 2.22 2.42
CA GLY A 84 15.90 2.32 0.97
C GLY A 84 17.23 2.38 0.23
N ILE A 85 17.15 2.38 -1.10
CA ILE A 85 18.30 2.34 -2.01
C ILE A 85 19.37 3.41 -1.71
N PRO A 86 19.02 4.69 -1.43
CA PRO A 86 20.02 5.71 -1.12
C PRO A 86 20.86 5.37 0.12
N PHE A 87 20.26 4.85 1.19
CA PHE A 87 20.98 4.51 2.42
C PHE A 87 21.85 3.25 2.25
N ILE A 88 21.39 2.30 1.43
CA ILE A 88 22.19 1.14 1.05
C ILE A 88 23.41 1.57 0.27
N ALA A 89 23.23 2.44 -0.73
CA ALA A 89 24.31 2.90 -1.56
C ALA A 89 25.26 3.84 -0.80
N ASP A 90 24.78 4.68 0.10
CA ASP A 90 25.61 5.54 0.97
C ASP A 90 26.57 4.71 1.84
N ARG A 91 26.03 3.79 2.64
CA ARG A 91 26.82 3.01 3.62
C ARG A 91 27.50 1.76 3.04
N GLY A 92 27.01 1.28 1.91
CA GLY A 92 27.48 0.07 1.24
C GLY A 92 26.85 -1.23 1.76
N PRO A 93 26.88 -2.33 0.97
CA PRO A 93 26.27 -3.60 1.36
C PRO A 93 26.88 -4.23 2.62
N GLU A 94 28.21 -4.14 2.79
CA GLU A 94 28.93 -4.74 3.92
C GLU A 94 28.47 -4.17 5.27
N TYR A 95 28.16 -2.87 5.32
CA TYR A 95 27.64 -2.23 6.51
C TYR A 95 26.31 -2.87 6.94
N TRP A 96 25.35 -2.99 6.03
CA TRP A 96 24.04 -3.56 6.37
C TRP A 96 24.12 -5.04 6.71
N VAL A 97 24.92 -5.82 5.97
CA VAL A 97 25.10 -7.25 6.21
C VAL A 97 25.79 -7.52 7.54
N SER A 98 26.80 -6.72 7.92
CA SER A 98 27.50 -6.88 9.19
C SER A 98 26.61 -6.60 10.41
N ARG A 99 25.75 -5.58 10.33
CA ARG A 99 24.74 -5.29 11.36
C ARG A 99 23.78 -6.47 11.53
N LEU A 100 23.22 -6.98 10.44
CA LEU A 100 22.32 -8.14 10.50
C LEU A 100 23.02 -9.38 11.09
N LYS A 101 24.27 -9.65 10.69
CA LYS A 101 25.07 -10.76 11.23
C LYS A 101 25.37 -10.62 12.72
N SER A 102 25.48 -9.39 13.20
CA SER A 102 25.70 -9.07 14.62
C SER A 102 24.43 -9.25 15.46
N GLY A 103 23.30 -9.61 14.85
CA GLY A 103 22.02 -9.82 15.52
C GLY A 103 21.20 -8.55 15.72
N GLU A 104 21.59 -7.44 15.08
CA GLU A 104 20.80 -6.22 15.09
C GLU A 104 19.44 -6.47 14.42
N THR A 105 18.39 -5.94 15.06
CA THR A 105 17.01 -6.21 14.64
C THR A 105 16.24 -4.95 14.30
N GLU A 106 16.90 -3.80 14.21
CA GLU A 106 16.30 -2.53 13.82
C GLU A 106 15.61 -2.66 12.45
N LEU A 107 14.50 -1.95 12.28
CA LEU A 107 13.69 -2.07 11.06
C LEU A 107 14.50 -1.76 9.80
N GLU A 108 15.34 -0.72 9.83
CA GLU A 108 16.25 -0.37 8.74
C GLU A 108 17.24 -1.49 8.39
N VAL A 109 17.76 -2.23 9.38
CA VAL A 109 18.68 -3.34 9.14
C VAL A 109 17.94 -4.46 8.41
N ILE A 110 16.74 -4.83 8.88
CA ILE A 110 15.93 -5.88 8.30
C ILE A 110 15.55 -5.53 6.86
N VAL A 111 14.99 -4.33 6.64
CA VAL A 111 14.48 -3.93 5.33
C VAL A 111 15.62 -3.73 4.33
N ASN A 112 16.72 -3.08 4.71
CA ASN A 112 17.82 -2.85 3.78
C ASN A 112 18.52 -4.14 3.37
N ASN A 113 18.66 -5.12 4.27
CA ASN A 113 19.15 -6.44 3.90
C ASN A 113 18.17 -7.20 2.99
N ALA A 114 16.86 -7.07 3.20
CA ALA A 114 15.88 -7.63 2.29
C ALA A 114 15.98 -7.01 0.88
N LEU A 115 16.16 -5.69 0.79
CA LEU A 115 16.34 -5.00 -0.49
C LEU A 115 17.65 -5.39 -1.19
N LEU A 116 18.74 -5.55 -0.44
CA LEU A 116 19.98 -6.09 -0.99
C LEU A 116 19.74 -7.45 -1.64
N LEU A 117 19.03 -8.36 -0.96
CA LEU A 117 18.73 -9.69 -1.50
C LEU A 117 17.79 -9.67 -2.72
N LEU A 118 16.87 -8.70 -2.81
CA LEU A 118 15.93 -8.58 -3.93
C LEU A 118 16.52 -7.93 -5.17
N PHE A 119 17.44 -6.97 -4.98
CA PHE A 119 17.87 -6.07 -6.06
C PHE A 119 19.36 -6.13 -6.34
N THR A 120 20.18 -6.83 -5.55
CA THR A 120 21.62 -6.95 -5.85
C THR A 120 21.83 -7.51 -7.24
N LYS A 121 22.89 -7.07 -7.93
CA LYS A 121 23.31 -7.67 -9.20
C LYS A 121 23.88 -9.09 -9.02
N GLU A 122 24.29 -9.41 -7.80
CA GLU A 122 24.91 -10.69 -7.46
C GLU A 122 23.87 -11.82 -7.39
N SER A 123 24.23 -13.01 -7.88
CA SER A 123 23.36 -14.18 -7.74
C SER A 123 23.53 -14.79 -6.35
N ILE A 124 22.53 -14.62 -5.48
CA ILE A 124 22.51 -15.16 -4.13
C ILE A 124 21.58 -16.37 -4.07
N PRO A 125 22.08 -17.59 -3.76
CA PRO A 125 21.24 -18.76 -3.55
C PRO A 125 20.16 -18.50 -2.50
N ASP A 126 18.91 -18.84 -2.82
CA ASP A 126 17.74 -18.64 -1.95
C ASP A 126 17.47 -17.17 -1.54
N GLY A 127 18.10 -16.19 -2.22
CA GLY A 127 18.04 -14.77 -1.84
C GLY A 127 16.61 -14.22 -1.77
N HIS A 128 15.75 -14.62 -2.72
CA HIS A 128 14.35 -14.18 -2.74
C HIS A 128 13.54 -14.70 -1.54
N ASN A 129 13.74 -15.96 -1.13
CA ASN A 129 13.04 -16.51 0.03
C ASN A 129 13.58 -15.92 1.34
N ALA A 130 14.90 -15.70 1.43
CA ALA A 130 15.49 -14.99 2.55
C ALA A 130 14.97 -13.55 2.65
N ALA A 131 14.84 -12.84 1.53
CA ALA A 131 14.25 -11.51 1.49
C ALA A 131 12.78 -11.53 1.92
N LEU A 132 11.99 -12.51 1.48
CA LEU A 132 10.59 -12.65 1.89
C LEU A 132 10.46 -12.89 3.40
N LYS A 133 11.35 -13.68 4.01
CA LYS A 133 11.40 -13.85 5.48
C LYS A 133 11.67 -12.52 6.17
N LEU A 134 12.67 -11.76 5.73
CA LEU A 134 12.99 -10.45 6.31
C LEU A 134 11.85 -9.45 6.13
N MET A 135 11.23 -9.40 4.95
CA MET A 135 10.05 -8.56 4.69
C MET A 135 8.86 -8.99 5.54
N THR A 136 8.69 -10.28 5.81
CA THR A 136 7.62 -10.77 6.71
C THR A 136 7.82 -10.22 8.12
N VAL A 137 9.05 -10.26 8.65
CA VAL A 137 9.38 -9.67 9.96
C VAL A 137 9.18 -8.16 9.96
N ALA A 138 9.57 -7.46 8.89
CA ALA A 138 9.33 -6.02 8.76
C ALA A 138 7.83 -5.69 8.75
N ALA A 139 7.03 -6.47 8.03
CA ALA A 139 5.59 -6.31 7.96
C ALA A 139 4.92 -6.59 9.32
N GLU A 140 5.34 -7.61 10.05
CA GLU A 140 4.89 -7.88 11.43
C GLU A 140 5.19 -6.74 12.41
N ARG A 141 6.20 -5.91 12.10
CA ARG A 141 6.54 -4.69 12.85
C ARG A 141 5.78 -3.45 12.37
N GLY A 142 4.83 -3.61 11.46
CA GLY A 142 3.98 -2.53 10.95
C GLY A 142 4.55 -1.77 9.76
N TYR A 143 5.66 -2.23 9.16
CA TYR A 143 6.23 -1.56 7.98
C TYR A 143 5.36 -1.78 6.74
N TRP A 144 4.52 -0.79 6.44
CA TRP A 144 3.47 -0.92 5.41
C TRP A 144 3.98 -1.22 3.99
N PRO A 145 5.18 -0.79 3.53
CA PRO A 145 5.70 -1.24 2.23
C PRO A 145 5.99 -2.74 2.21
N ALA A 146 6.43 -3.31 3.33
CA ALA A 146 6.60 -4.76 3.45
C ALA A 146 5.25 -5.49 3.56
N GLU A 147 4.24 -4.88 4.19
CA GLU A 147 2.86 -5.42 4.18
C GLU A 147 2.35 -5.63 2.75
N PHE A 148 2.54 -4.64 1.87
CA PHE A 148 2.22 -4.75 0.45
C PHE A 148 2.99 -5.90 -0.21
N TYR A 149 4.31 -5.92 -0.06
CA TYR A 149 5.16 -6.92 -0.72
C TYR A 149 4.80 -8.36 -0.30
N VAL A 150 4.65 -8.60 1.00
CA VAL A 150 4.29 -9.91 1.55
C VAL A 150 2.89 -10.31 1.07
N ALA A 151 1.93 -9.38 1.06
CA ALA A 151 0.58 -9.65 0.57
C ALA A 151 0.56 -10.04 -0.92
N GLU A 152 1.31 -9.35 -1.78
CA GLU A 152 1.44 -9.71 -3.20
C GLU A 152 2.08 -11.09 -3.37
N LYS A 153 3.17 -11.40 -2.64
CA LYS A 153 3.79 -12.73 -2.71
C LYS A 153 2.85 -13.84 -2.25
N SER A 154 2.15 -13.66 -1.14
CA SER A 154 1.14 -14.62 -0.68
C SER A 154 -0.03 -14.78 -1.67
N LEU A 155 -0.44 -13.70 -2.35
CA LEU A 155 -1.49 -13.77 -3.37
C LEU A 155 -1.01 -14.56 -4.61
N MET A 156 0.20 -14.30 -5.10
CA MET A 156 0.78 -15.02 -6.23
C MET A 156 0.97 -16.50 -5.93
N GLU A 157 1.47 -16.83 -4.73
CA GLU A 157 1.59 -18.23 -4.29
C GLU A 157 0.25 -18.97 -4.37
N ARG A 158 -0.85 -18.34 -3.91
CA ARG A 158 -2.19 -18.95 -4.04
C ARG A 158 -2.59 -19.16 -5.50
N LEU A 159 -2.46 -18.12 -6.34
CA LEU A 159 -2.84 -18.20 -7.74
C LEU A 159 -2.06 -19.28 -8.51
N VAL A 160 -0.81 -19.58 -8.11
CA VAL A 160 0.00 -20.64 -8.72
C VAL A 160 -0.30 -22.01 -8.10
N HIS A 161 -0.53 -22.08 -6.79
CA HIS A 161 -0.83 -23.34 -6.09
C HIS A 161 -2.22 -23.89 -6.40
N ASP A 162 -3.21 -23.04 -6.68
CA ASP A 162 -4.58 -23.47 -7.05
C ASP A 162 -4.61 -24.31 -8.34
N PHE A 163 -3.55 -24.33 -9.16
CA PHE A 163 -3.48 -25.11 -10.40
C PHE A 163 -2.53 -26.31 -10.38
N SER A 164 -1.69 -26.48 -9.36
CA SER A 164 -0.47 -27.30 -9.53
C SER A 164 -0.37 -28.59 -8.72
N LYS A 165 -1.05 -28.78 -7.58
CA LYS A 165 -0.92 -30.02 -6.79
C LYS A 165 -2.18 -30.37 -5.95
N PRO A 166 -2.75 -31.58 -6.10
CA PRO A 166 -3.68 -32.10 -5.10
C PRO A 166 -2.89 -32.40 -3.82
N SER A 167 -3.14 -31.63 -2.76
CA SER A 167 -2.49 -31.83 -1.46
C SER A 167 -3.21 -32.96 -0.69
N PRO A 168 -2.49 -33.88 -0.04
CA PRO A 168 -3.09 -35.00 0.71
C PRO A 168 -3.66 -34.60 2.09
N ARG A 169 -3.81 -33.30 2.37
CA ARG A 169 -4.46 -32.83 3.62
C ARG A 169 -5.96 -33.09 3.55
N THR A 170 -6.57 -33.51 4.66
CA THR A 170 -8.03 -33.63 4.75
C THR A 170 -8.66 -32.28 4.38
N GLY A 171 -9.64 -32.28 3.47
CA GLY A 171 -10.13 -31.05 2.81
C GLY A 171 -10.57 -29.92 3.76
N LYS A 172 -10.95 -30.24 5.00
CA LYS A 172 -11.27 -29.25 6.03
C LYS A 172 -10.05 -28.46 6.53
N ILE A 173 -8.94 -29.14 6.83
CA ILE A 173 -7.71 -28.48 7.33
C ILE A 173 -7.10 -27.60 6.23
N GLN A 174 -7.16 -28.07 4.97
CA GLN A 174 -6.71 -27.28 3.83
C GLN A 174 -7.57 -26.01 3.65
N ALA A 175 -8.90 -26.14 3.68
CA ALA A 175 -9.81 -25.01 3.58
C ALA A 175 -9.66 -23.99 4.72
N GLU A 176 -9.45 -24.44 5.96
CA GLU A 176 -9.20 -23.54 7.10
C GLU A 176 -7.88 -22.79 6.96
N SER A 177 -6.80 -23.48 6.60
CA SER A 177 -5.49 -22.85 6.38
C SER A 177 -5.51 -21.84 5.22
N GLN A 178 -6.23 -22.14 4.14
CA GLN A 178 -6.40 -21.22 3.01
C GLN A 178 -7.23 -20.00 3.40
N ARG A 179 -8.29 -20.16 4.20
CA ARG A 179 -9.08 -19.03 4.73
C ARG A 179 -8.25 -18.13 5.64
N ALA A 180 -7.47 -18.71 6.55
CA ALA A 180 -6.59 -17.95 7.44
C ALA A 180 -5.55 -17.15 6.64
N LEU A 181 -4.95 -17.76 5.61
CA LEU A 181 -4.02 -17.06 4.73
C LEU A 181 -4.71 -15.96 3.91
N ALA A 182 -5.91 -16.21 3.38
CA ALA A 182 -6.71 -15.20 2.67
C ALA A 182 -7.01 -13.99 3.56
N GLN A 183 -7.45 -14.24 4.80
CA GLN A 183 -7.69 -13.20 5.78
C GLN A 183 -6.41 -12.42 6.08
N ALA A 184 -5.31 -13.10 6.37
CA ALA A 184 -4.04 -12.44 6.65
C ALA A 184 -3.58 -11.57 5.47
N THR A 185 -3.63 -12.07 4.23
CA THR A 185 -3.29 -11.29 3.03
C THR A 185 -4.17 -10.04 2.90
N MET A 186 -5.47 -10.18 3.14
CA MET A 186 -6.40 -9.06 3.06
C MET A 186 -6.18 -8.03 4.17
N ASP A 187 -5.82 -8.47 5.37
CA ASP A 187 -5.49 -7.58 6.49
C ASP A 187 -4.22 -6.76 6.17
N ARG A 188 -3.20 -7.39 5.55
CA ARG A 188 -1.99 -6.70 5.08
C ARG A 188 -2.33 -5.65 4.01
N PHE A 189 -3.12 -6.03 3.00
CA PHE A 189 -3.58 -5.07 1.98
C PHE A 189 -4.39 -3.93 2.59
N SER A 190 -5.22 -4.20 3.58
CA SER A 190 -6.02 -3.17 4.26
C SER A 190 -5.14 -2.17 4.99
N ARG A 191 -4.06 -2.61 5.65
CA ARG A 191 -3.13 -1.70 6.34
C ARG A 191 -2.36 -0.79 5.37
N CYS A 192 -1.85 -1.29 4.25
CA CYS A 192 -1.21 -0.40 3.26
C CYS A 192 -2.23 0.47 2.50
N ALA A 193 -3.48 0.02 2.33
CA ALA A 193 -4.54 0.86 1.75
C ALA A 193 -4.88 2.07 2.64
N GLN A 194 -4.86 1.89 3.97
CA GLN A 194 -5.04 2.98 4.95
C GLN A 194 -3.95 4.04 4.87
N MET A 195 -2.74 3.66 4.46
CA MET A 195 -1.63 4.58 4.19
C MET A 195 -1.76 5.35 2.88
N GLY A 196 -2.87 5.16 2.14
CA GLY A 196 -3.10 5.84 0.87
C GLY A 196 -2.43 5.18 -0.33
N PHE A 197 -1.93 3.95 -0.21
CA PHE A 197 -1.25 3.28 -1.32
C PHE A 197 -2.26 2.68 -2.31
N ALA A 198 -2.35 3.28 -3.52
CA ALA A 198 -3.36 2.93 -4.51
C ALA A 198 -3.39 1.44 -4.92
N PRO A 199 -2.24 0.74 -5.13
CA PRO A 199 -2.25 -0.69 -5.42
C PRO A 199 -3.00 -1.51 -4.38
N CYS A 200 -2.80 -1.22 -3.09
CA CYS A 200 -3.53 -1.88 -2.01
C CYS A 200 -5.01 -1.52 -2.00
N GLN A 201 -5.35 -0.25 -2.26
CA GLN A 201 -6.76 0.18 -2.36
C GLN A 201 -7.50 -0.56 -3.48
N TYR A 202 -6.88 -0.77 -4.65
CA TYR A 202 -7.48 -1.59 -5.71
C TYR A 202 -7.70 -3.03 -5.26
N ARG A 203 -6.69 -3.67 -4.67
CA ARG A 203 -6.81 -5.06 -4.16
C ARG A 203 -7.98 -5.18 -3.18
N VAL A 204 -8.06 -4.27 -2.22
CA VAL A 204 -9.13 -4.25 -1.21
C VAL A 204 -10.49 -3.99 -1.85
N GLY A 205 -10.57 -3.00 -2.74
CA GLY A 205 -11.80 -2.59 -3.39
C GLY A 205 -12.41 -3.71 -4.24
N PHE A 206 -11.60 -4.38 -5.07
CA PHE A 206 -12.06 -5.51 -5.89
C PHE A 206 -12.46 -6.72 -5.04
N TRP A 207 -11.73 -6.99 -3.96
CA TRP A 207 -12.09 -8.07 -3.05
C TRP A 207 -13.46 -7.84 -2.42
N LEU A 208 -13.69 -6.64 -1.88
CA LEU A 208 -14.94 -6.29 -1.22
C LEU A 208 -16.11 -6.15 -2.21
N SER A 209 -15.87 -5.69 -3.44
CA SER A 209 -16.93 -5.51 -4.44
C SER A 209 -17.51 -6.84 -4.93
N ALA A 210 -16.75 -7.92 -4.84
CA ALA A 210 -17.20 -9.27 -5.17
C ALA A 210 -18.22 -9.84 -4.16
N GLY A 211 -18.21 -9.37 -2.91
CA GLY A 211 -19.12 -9.84 -1.87
C GLY A 211 -20.44 -9.08 -1.84
N ASN A 212 -21.59 -9.78 -1.75
CA ASN A 212 -22.91 -9.13 -1.77
C ASN A 212 -23.11 -8.12 -0.62
N SER A 213 -22.71 -8.47 0.61
CA SER A 213 -22.85 -7.60 1.79
C SER A 213 -21.81 -6.49 1.85
N THR A 214 -20.64 -6.67 1.21
CA THR A 214 -19.52 -5.73 1.20
C THR A 214 -19.44 -4.89 -0.07
N LYS A 215 -20.33 -5.13 -1.05
CA LYS A 215 -20.27 -4.55 -2.40
C LYS A 215 -20.15 -3.04 -2.38
N ARG A 216 -21.05 -2.36 -1.67
CA ARG A 216 -21.07 -0.89 -1.56
C ARG A 216 -19.78 -0.34 -0.95
N GLN A 217 -19.25 -1.00 0.07
CA GLN A 217 -17.97 -0.63 0.67
C GLN A 217 -16.83 -0.81 -0.33
N GLY A 218 -16.78 -1.95 -1.04
CA GLY A 218 -15.76 -2.21 -2.05
C GLY A 218 -15.76 -1.19 -3.18
N LEU A 219 -16.94 -0.84 -3.70
CA LEU A 219 -17.05 0.22 -4.70
C LEU A 219 -16.60 1.58 -4.13
N GLY A 220 -16.90 1.89 -2.87
CA GLY A 220 -16.38 3.08 -2.19
C GLY A 220 -14.84 3.12 -2.16
N VAL A 221 -14.20 2.00 -1.84
CA VAL A 221 -12.73 1.89 -1.84
C VAL A 221 -12.17 2.01 -3.27
N LEU A 222 -12.81 1.41 -4.27
CA LEU A 222 -12.39 1.56 -5.68
C LEU A 222 -12.46 3.02 -6.15
N ARG A 223 -13.51 3.75 -5.77
CA ARG A 223 -13.60 5.20 -6.06
C ARG A 223 -12.45 5.98 -5.44
N GLN A 224 -12.09 5.66 -4.19
CA GLN A 224 -10.94 6.27 -3.53
C GLN A 224 -9.62 5.89 -4.24
N ALA A 225 -9.45 4.64 -4.64
CA ALA A 225 -8.28 4.18 -5.40
C ALA A 225 -8.09 4.97 -6.71
N ILE A 226 -9.17 5.15 -7.48
CA ILE A 226 -9.17 5.95 -8.71
C ILE A 226 -8.75 7.39 -8.40
N GLN A 227 -9.33 8.02 -7.38
CA GLN A 227 -8.97 9.39 -7.00
C GLN A 227 -7.50 9.50 -6.58
N THR A 228 -6.98 8.55 -5.81
CA THR A 228 -5.56 8.48 -5.44
C THR A 228 -4.68 8.37 -6.69
N THR A 229 -5.00 7.44 -7.60
CA THR A 229 -4.26 7.23 -8.85
C THR A 229 -4.26 8.47 -9.75
N MET A 230 -5.39 9.15 -9.88
CA MET A 230 -5.48 10.35 -10.73
C MET A 230 -4.76 11.56 -10.15
N LYS A 231 -4.66 11.67 -8.81
CA LYS A 231 -3.98 12.79 -8.14
C LYS A 231 -2.46 12.62 -8.10
N ASP A 232 -1.97 11.39 -8.09
CA ASP A 232 -0.55 11.09 -7.94
C ASP A 232 0.07 10.66 -9.28
N THR A 233 0.88 11.56 -9.85
CA THR A 233 1.52 11.37 -11.15
C THR A 233 2.48 10.18 -11.20
N ARG A 234 2.94 9.69 -10.04
CA ARG A 234 3.81 8.49 -9.95
C ARG A 234 3.11 7.22 -10.42
N TYR A 235 1.76 7.19 -10.45
CA TYR A 235 0.99 6.05 -10.93
C TYR A 235 0.61 6.12 -12.42
N LYS A 236 0.83 7.26 -13.08
CA LYS A 236 0.42 7.49 -14.46
C LYS A 236 1.07 6.48 -15.41
N GLY A 237 0.28 5.77 -16.20
CA GLY A 237 0.77 4.74 -17.12
C GLY A 237 1.13 3.42 -16.45
N ILE A 238 1.10 3.35 -15.11
CA ILE A 238 1.43 2.13 -14.34
C ILE A 238 0.16 1.45 -13.83
N LEU A 239 -0.80 2.23 -13.31
CA LEU A 239 -2.07 1.71 -12.76
C LEU A 239 -3.27 1.95 -13.67
N ASP A 240 -3.07 2.42 -14.90
CA ASP A 240 -4.16 2.75 -15.84
C ASP A 240 -5.11 1.56 -16.06
N GLY A 241 -4.58 0.34 -16.21
CA GLY A 241 -5.41 -0.85 -16.34
C GLY A 241 -6.27 -1.14 -15.09
N ALA A 242 -5.70 -0.99 -13.89
CA ALA A 242 -6.44 -1.18 -12.64
C ALA A 242 -7.51 -0.09 -12.45
N LEU A 243 -7.20 1.14 -12.83
CA LEU A 243 -8.13 2.28 -12.83
C LEU A 243 -9.32 2.01 -13.76
N ILE A 244 -9.07 1.57 -14.99
CA ILE A 244 -10.13 1.27 -15.97
C ILE A 244 -11.02 0.13 -15.46
N LEU A 245 -10.43 -0.97 -14.97
CA LEU A 245 -11.18 -2.09 -14.41
C LEU A 245 -12.03 -1.67 -13.21
N ALA A 246 -11.51 -0.79 -12.35
CA ALA A 246 -12.23 -0.29 -11.20
C ALA A 246 -13.42 0.59 -11.62
N ALA A 247 -13.21 1.46 -12.61
CA ALA A 247 -14.28 2.30 -13.16
C ALA A 247 -15.39 1.45 -13.80
N GLN A 248 -15.01 0.43 -14.59
CA GLN A 248 -15.96 -0.54 -15.16
C GLN A 248 -16.74 -1.28 -14.09
N GLU A 249 -16.08 -1.71 -13.00
CA GLU A 249 -16.75 -2.38 -11.88
C GLU A 249 -17.75 -1.47 -11.16
N ILE A 250 -17.42 -0.18 -11.00
CA ILE A 250 -18.35 0.81 -10.44
C ILE A 250 -19.57 1.02 -11.35
N VAL A 251 -19.37 1.06 -12.67
CA VAL A 251 -20.48 1.18 -13.64
C VAL A 251 -21.37 -0.06 -13.58
N ARG A 252 -20.76 -1.25 -13.60
CA ARG A 252 -21.46 -2.55 -13.65
C ARG A 252 -22.23 -2.86 -12.38
N SER A 253 -21.60 -2.68 -11.22
CA SER A 253 -22.15 -3.09 -9.91
C SER A 253 -22.77 -1.93 -9.13
N GLY A 254 -22.64 -0.69 -9.62
CA GLY A 254 -23.00 0.51 -8.87
C GLY A 254 -24.48 0.65 -8.60
N GLU A 255 -25.34 0.23 -9.53
CA GLU A 255 -26.80 0.28 -9.34
C GLU A 255 -27.25 -0.60 -8.17
N GLU A 256 -26.80 -1.85 -8.14
CA GLU A 256 -27.06 -2.79 -7.05
C GLU A 256 -26.54 -2.29 -5.70
N ALA A 257 -25.46 -1.50 -5.71
CA ALA A 257 -24.87 -0.91 -4.52
C ALA A 257 -25.52 0.42 -4.08
N GLY A 258 -26.49 0.92 -4.84
CA GLY A 258 -27.16 2.21 -4.61
C GLY A 258 -26.25 3.41 -4.86
N ILE A 259 -25.33 3.32 -5.82
CA ILE A 259 -24.56 4.45 -6.35
C ILE A 259 -25.43 5.22 -7.33
N ASP A 260 -25.48 6.54 -7.18
CA ASP A 260 -26.30 7.43 -8.01
C ASP A 260 -25.94 7.36 -9.51
N ARG A 261 -26.95 7.53 -10.38
CA ARG A 261 -26.77 7.46 -11.84
C ARG A 261 -25.76 8.48 -12.33
N VAL A 262 -25.76 9.71 -11.80
CA VAL A 262 -24.83 10.78 -12.19
C VAL A 262 -23.40 10.36 -11.92
N ILE A 263 -23.14 9.76 -10.75
CA ILE A 263 -21.81 9.25 -10.38
C ILE A 263 -21.41 8.12 -11.35
N ARG A 264 -22.31 7.21 -11.71
CA ARG A 264 -22.00 6.15 -12.67
C ARG A 264 -21.68 6.71 -14.06
N GLU A 265 -22.41 7.73 -14.52
CA GLU A 265 -22.15 8.42 -15.79
C GLU A 265 -20.76 9.08 -15.83
N GLU A 266 -20.26 9.61 -14.70
CA GLU A 266 -18.88 10.12 -14.61
C GLU A 266 -17.85 9.01 -14.87
N TYR A 267 -18.05 7.82 -14.32
CA TYR A 267 -17.14 6.68 -14.54
C TYR A 267 -17.25 6.09 -15.95
N ILE A 268 -18.43 6.15 -16.59
CA ILE A 268 -18.56 5.81 -18.01
C ILE A 268 -17.67 6.74 -18.85
N LYS A 269 -17.80 8.06 -18.67
CA LYS A 269 -16.97 9.05 -19.39
C LYS A 269 -15.48 8.86 -19.12
N LEU A 270 -15.11 8.51 -17.88
CA LEU A 270 -13.73 8.21 -17.53
C LEU A 270 -13.20 7.03 -18.37
N VAL A 271 -13.95 5.92 -18.46
CA VAL A 271 -13.57 4.75 -19.26
C VAL A 271 -13.46 5.12 -20.74
N GLU A 272 -14.43 5.86 -21.27
CA GLU A 272 -14.42 6.32 -22.67
C GLU A 272 -13.18 7.16 -22.99
N ASN A 273 -12.81 8.10 -22.13
CA ASN A 273 -11.62 8.94 -22.32
C ASN A 273 -10.33 8.11 -22.35
N TYR A 274 -10.20 7.12 -21.46
CA TYR A 274 -9.02 6.25 -21.43
C TYR A 274 -8.95 5.30 -22.64
N VAL A 275 -10.08 4.75 -23.07
CA VAL A 275 -10.15 3.92 -24.28
C VAL A 275 -9.83 4.75 -25.52
N ALA A 276 -10.39 5.96 -25.64
CA ALA A 276 -10.11 6.87 -26.73
C ALA A 276 -8.61 7.22 -26.80
N ALA A 277 -7.98 7.56 -25.68
CA ALA A 277 -6.56 7.84 -25.59
C ALA A 277 -5.68 6.64 -26.00
N ALA A 278 -6.11 5.41 -25.72
CA ALA A 278 -5.40 4.19 -26.13
C ALA A 278 -5.58 3.85 -27.62
N THR A 279 -6.66 4.31 -28.26
CA THR A 279 -6.96 4.06 -29.68
C THR A 279 -6.35 5.08 -30.65
N VAL A 280 -5.76 6.19 -30.17
CA VAL A 280 -5.01 7.11 -31.02
C VAL A 280 -3.63 6.49 -31.30
N PRO A 281 -3.31 6.08 -32.55
CA PRO A 281 -2.01 5.51 -32.86
C PRO A 281 -0.91 6.53 -32.57
N ALA A 282 0.17 6.09 -31.93
CA ALA A 282 1.42 6.84 -31.79
C ALA A 282 2.05 7.03 -33.17
N GLY A 283 1.53 7.99 -33.92
CA GLY A 283 1.91 8.18 -35.31
C GLY A 283 1.34 9.48 -35.85
N HIS A 284 1.96 10.60 -35.46
CA HIS A 284 2.31 11.75 -36.30
C HIS A 284 2.91 12.84 -35.41
N LYS A 285 4.22 12.78 -35.25
CA LYS A 285 5.05 13.97 -35.06
C LYS A 285 6.00 14.00 -36.26
N ASN A 286 5.64 14.80 -37.26
CA ASN A 286 6.61 15.45 -38.13
C ASN A 286 6.82 16.85 -37.58
#